data_AF-A0A948VDC1-F1
#
_entry.id   AF-A0A948VDC1-F1
#
_cell.length_a   1.000
_cell.length_b   1.000
_cell.length_c   1.000
_cell.angle_alpha   90.00
_cell.angle_beta   90.00
_cell.angle_gamma   90.00
#
_symmetry.space_group_name_H-M   'P 1'
#
loop_
_entity.id
_entity.type
_entity.pdbx_description
1 polymer ?
#
loop_
_entity_poly.entity_id
_entity_poly.type
_entity_poly.pdbx_seq_one_letter_code
_entity_poly.pdbx_strand_id
1 'polypeptide(L)'
;ATFVKLVSDNKPTWWKLSDEDGKLFLNETQSQITQPDGIVLINGSEESETNQLRQVGNLVAIKGKTGEEAKTGKVGPFEFLSILSDKETKIKRWKNIKFNDGEDKVSLFTSVVTPGNKIMRPGLKFKVEGTPLERLDFLSLMLALFLGTAALPHILIRYYTVPTPADARKSTIVAIAAIGFFYIMTMYMGLGSMISSVINPLTNNMSAPLLARSFGTFLFAIISAIAFATVLGTVSGLIIASSGAVAHDLMDRLFEMNFNEKQKVMSGKIAAFSVGIVAIILGILFRGMNVSFLVGIAFAVAASANLPSIIMLLFWKKTTAKGIAASITVGIIAAVGIIMLSPSMYTRYGLDPATAIIPLNNPGIISIPLSFITLVIVSLFTQKNGESKEQQY
;
A
#
# COMPACT_ATOMS: atom_id res chain seq x y z
N ALA A 1 -17.43 -4.17 -21.86
CA ALA A 1 -16.51 -4.87 -22.78
C ALA A 1 -16.94 -6.32 -22.79
N THR A 2 -17.06 -6.92 -23.97
CA THR A 2 -17.54 -8.31 -24.11
C THR A 2 -16.35 -9.24 -24.19
N PHE A 3 -16.38 -10.32 -23.41
CA PHE A 3 -15.35 -11.35 -23.41
C PHE A 3 -15.95 -12.67 -23.88
N VAL A 4 -15.18 -13.41 -24.66
CA VAL A 4 -15.61 -14.68 -25.24
C VAL A 4 -14.64 -15.76 -24.78
N LYS A 5 -15.19 -16.87 -24.29
CA LYS A 5 -14.44 -18.09 -24.00
C LYS A 5 -14.39 -18.93 -25.27
N LEU A 6 -13.19 -19.29 -25.69
CA LEU A 6 -12.94 -20.22 -26.79
C LEU A 6 -12.25 -21.46 -26.24
N VAL A 7 -12.78 -22.63 -26.56
CA VAL A 7 -12.21 -23.91 -26.16
C VAL A 7 -11.67 -24.59 -27.41
N SER A 8 -10.36 -24.75 -27.47
CA SER A 8 -9.67 -25.54 -28.50
C SER A 8 -8.84 -26.60 -27.79
N ASP A 9 -8.90 -27.86 -28.24
CA ASP A 9 -8.14 -28.98 -27.65
C ASP A 9 -8.28 -29.09 -26.12
N ASN A 10 -9.50 -28.87 -25.62
CA ASN A 10 -9.84 -28.85 -24.19
C ASN A 10 -9.13 -27.76 -23.37
N LYS A 11 -8.56 -26.74 -24.02
CA LYS A 11 -7.89 -25.59 -23.38
C LYS A 11 -8.80 -24.36 -23.44
N PRO A 12 -9.40 -23.94 -22.31
CA PRO A 12 -10.23 -22.75 -22.28
C PRO A 12 -9.35 -21.48 -22.34
N THR A 13 -9.52 -20.69 -23.40
CA THR A 13 -8.86 -19.39 -23.57
C THR A 13 -9.89 -18.28 -23.61
N TRP A 14 -9.53 -17.11 -23.07
CA TRP A 14 -10.41 -15.95 -23.05
C TRP A 14 -9.92 -14.87 -24.00
N TRP A 15 -10.86 -14.24 -24.69
CA TRP A 15 -10.58 -13.24 -25.71
C TRP A 15 -11.47 -12.03 -25.51
N LYS A 16 -10.96 -10.84 -25.82
CA LYS A 16 -11.76 -9.63 -25.80
C LYS A 16 -12.32 -9.39 -27.19
N LEU A 17 -13.65 -9.38 -27.30
CA LEU A 17 -14.33 -9.05 -28.54
C LEU A 17 -14.28 -7.54 -28.76
N SER A 18 -13.87 -7.13 -29.96
CA SER A 18 -14.00 -5.76 -30.45
C SER A 18 -14.70 -5.76 -31.80
N ASP A 19 -15.56 -4.79 -32.01
CA ASP A 19 -16.18 -4.52 -33.30
C ASP A 19 -15.47 -3.30 -33.91
N GLU A 20 -14.85 -3.49 -35.05
CA GLU A 20 -14.28 -2.42 -35.87
C GLU A 20 -14.90 -2.51 -37.26
N ASP A 21 -15.67 -1.48 -37.63
CA ASP A 21 -16.36 -1.35 -38.92
C ASP A 21 -17.23 -2.55 -39.31
N GLY A 22 -17.95 -3.14 -38.34
CA GLY A 22 -18.85 -4.27 -38.55
C GLY A 22 -18.14 -5.63 -38.66
N LYS A 23 -16.82 -5.67 -38.44
CA LYS A 23 -16.04 -6.91 -38.34
C LYS A 23 -15.69 -7.18 -36.89
N LEU A 24 -15.95 -8.42 -36.47
CA LEU A 24 -15.62 -8.90 -35.13
C LEU A 24 -14.15 -9.33 -35.08
N PHE A 25 -13.38 -8.68 -34.21
CA PHE A 25 -12.00 -9.03 -33.91
C PHE A 25 -11.90 -9.61 -32.49
N LEU A 26 -11.10 -10.66 -32.36
CA LEU A 26 -10.76 -11.25 -31.07
C LEU A 26 -9.37 -10.77 -30.66
N ASN A 27 -9.32 -9.89 -29.67
CA ASN A 27 -8.07 -9.44 -29.09
C ASN A 27 -7.59 -10.43 -28.04
N GLU A 28 -6.34 -10.85 -28.18
CA GLU A 28 -5.67 -11.72 -27.23
C GLU A 28 -5.67 -11.11 -25.83
N THR A 29 -6.05 -11.92 -24.85
CA THR A 29 -5.92 -11.60 -23.43
C THR A 29 -5.06 -12.65 -22.76
N GLN A 30 -4.66 -12.41 -21.52
CA GLN A 30 -4.09 -13.47 -20.71
C GLN A 30 -5.09 -13.84 -19.62
N SER A 31 -5.26 -15.14 -19.34
CA SER A 31 -6.20 -15.62 -18.35
C SER A 31 -5.52 -16.50 -17.32
N GLN A 32 -5.86 -16.30 -16.05
CA GLN A 32 -5.58 -17.23 -14.97
C GLN A 32 -6.92 -17.76 -14.46
N ILE A 33 -7.13 -19.07 -14.56
CA ILE A 33 -8.35 -19.74 -14.11
C ILE A 33 -7.96 -20.61 -12.92
N THR A 34 -8.63 -20.42 -11.78
CA THR A 34 -8.47 -21.29 -10.62
C THR A 34 -9.68 -22.19 -10.52
N GLN A 35 -9.46 -23.49 -10.67
CA GLN A 35 -10.48 -24.53 -10.59
C GLN A 35 -10.77 -24.92 -9.13
N PRO A 36 -11.91 -25.57 -8.84
CA PRO A 36 -12.31 -25.94 -7.47
C PRO A 36 -11.35 -26.92 -6.78
N ASP A 37 -10.67 -27.76 -7.55
CA ASP A 37 -9.62 -28.70 -7.11
C ASP A 37 -8.29 -28.01 -6.76
N GLY A 38 -8.19 -26.69 -6.99
CA GLY A 38 -7.00 -25.89 -6.74
C GLY A 38 -6.03 -25.83 -7.92
N ILE A 39 -6.32 -26.49 -9.04
CA ILE A 39 -5.51 -26.39 -10.25
C ILE A 39 -5.63 -24.98 -10.83
N VAL A 40 -4.48 -24.41 -11.20
CA VAL A 40 -4.40 -23.09 -11.82
C VAL A 40 -4.03 -23.25 -13.28
N LEU A 41 -4.92 -22.81 -14.17
CA LEU A 41 -4.69 -22.79 -15.62
C LEU A 41 -4.26 -21.38 -16.05
N ILE A 42 -3.11 -21.27 -16.69
CA ILE A 42 -2.64 -20.07 -17.38
C ILE A 42 -2.87 -20.24 -18.88
N ASN A 43 -3.66 -19.33 -19.47
CA ASN A 43 -4.03 -19.34 -20.89
C ASN A 43 -4.56 -20.72 -21.36
N GLY A 44 -5.31 -21.40 -20.50
CA GLY A 44 -5.96 -22.68 -20.79
C GLY A 44 -5.11 -23.94 -20.57
N SER A 45 -3.86 -23.82 -20.10
CA SER A 45 -3.03 -24.97 -19.70
C SER A 45 -2.53 -24.80 -18.26
N GLU A 46 -2.15 -25.88 -17.58
CA GLU A 46 -1.68 -25.80 -16.19
C GLU A 46 -0.48 -24.87 -16.02
N GLU A 47 -0.45 -24.14 -14.89
CA GLU A 47 0.66 -23.29 -14.50
C GLU A 47 1.94 -24.13 -14.32
N SER A 48 3.01 -23.71 -14.96
CA SER A 48 4.31 -24.38 -14.87
C SER A 48 5.45 -23.37 -14.98
N GLU A 49 6.70 -23.81 -14.81
CA GLU A 49 7.86 -22.95 -15.05
C GLU A 49 7.91 -22.39 -16.48
N THR A 50 7.34 -23.13 -17.45
CA THR A 50 7.29 -22.74 -18.86
C THR A 50 5.98 -22.06 -19.25
N ASN A 51 4.91 -22.21 -18.46
CA ASN A 51 3.59 -21.63 -18.70
C ASN A 51 3.20 -20.65 -17.60
N GLN A 52 3.72 -19.42 -17.71
CA GLN A 52 3.42 -18.30 -16.81
C GLN A 52 2.81 -17.14 -17.60
N LEU A 53 2.16 -16.22 -16.88
CA LEU A 53 1.69 -14.98 -17.50
C LEU A 53 2.88 -14.18 -18.04
N ARG A 54 2.79 -13.78 -19.30
CA ARG A 54 3.77 -12.94 -19.97
C ARG A 54 3.83 -11.60 -19.26
N GLN A 55 5.05 -11.08 -19.13
CA GLN A 55 5.27 -9.71 -18.71
C GLN A 55 4.72 -8.74 -19.76
N VAL A 56 4.28 -7.59 -19.29
CA VAL A 56 3.51 -6.64 -20.09
C VAL A 56 3.99 -5.21 -19.89
N GLY A 57 3.42 -4.29 -20.68
CA GLY A 57 3.67 -2.86 -20.58
C GLY A 57 4.59 -2.40 -21.69
N ASN A 58 4.05 -1.73 -22.70
CA ASN A 58 4.84 -1.26 -23.82
C ASN A 58 4.27 0.05 -24.36
N LEU A 59 5.13 0.82 -25.02
CA LEU A 59 4.69 1.93 -25.86
C LEU A 59 4.08 1.37 -27.15
N VAL A 60 2.97 1.96 -27.56
CA VAL A 60 2.31 1.73 -28.86
C VAL A 60 2.76 2.79 -29.85
N ALA A 61 2.88 4.03 -29.39
CA ALA A 61 3.37 5.16 -30.18
C ALA A 61 4.12 6.13 -29.27
N ILE A 62 5.08 6.86 -29.84
CA ILE A 62 5.85 7.90 -29.17
C ILE A 62 5.65 9.20 -29.96
N LYS A 63 4.99 10.20 -29.37
CA LYS A 63 4.61 11.45 -30.05
C LYS A 63 3.96 11.20 -31.43
N GLY A 64 3.08 10.21 -31.51
CA GLY A 64 2.37 9.83 -32.75
C GLY A 64 3.15 8.97 -33.73
N LYS A 65 4.45 8.72 -33.49
CA LYS A 65 5.30 7.89 -34.34
C LYS A 65 5.32 6.44 -33.88
N THR A 66 5.50 5.52 -34.83
CA THR A 66 5.58 4.07 -34.61
C THR A 66 6.76 3.46 -35.37
N GLY A 67 7.28 2.32 -34.93
CA GLY A 67 8.38 1.63 -35.62
C GLY A 67 9.72 2.36 -35.48
N GLU A 68 10.54 2.32 -36.54
CA GLU A 68 11.88 2.92 -36.59
C GLU A 68 11.86 4.44 -36.33
N GLU A 69 10.83 5.14 -36.82
CA GLU A 69 10.68 6.60 -36.68
C GLU A 69 10.42 7.05 -35.23
N ALA A 70 10.01 6.11 -34.37
CA ALA A 70 9.76 6.34 -32.95
C ALA A 70 11.04 6.26 -32.09
N LYS A 71 12.21 5.95 -32.69
CA LYS A 71 13.48 5.86 -31.95
C LYS A 71 13.84 7.21 -31.33
N THR A 72 13.96 7.23 -30.00
CA THR A 72 14.28 8.45 -29.23
C THR A 72 15.78 8.61 -28.95
N GLY A 73 16.58 7.57 -29.12
CA GLY A 73 17.95 7.54 -28.61
C GLY A 73 18.02 7.70 -27.09
N LYS A 74 19.12 8.25 -26.58
CA LYS A 74 19.30 8.56 -25.16
C LYS A 74 18.57 9.86 -24.84
N VAL A 75 17.60 9.81 -23.92
CA VAL A 75 16.83 10.98 -23.48
C VAL A 75 17.19 11.35 -22.05
N GLY A 76 17.18 12.64 -21.74
CA GLY A 76 17.32 13.13 -20.36
C GLY A 76 16.08 12.85 -19.51
N PRO A 77 16.15 13.00 -18.18
CA PRO A 77 15.02 12.70 -17.28
C PRO A 77 13.79 13.59 -17.54
N PHE A 78 13.98 14.88 -17.83
CA PHE A 78 12.86 15.78 -18.14
C PHE A 78 12.27 15.52 -19.53
N GLU A 79 13.12 15.22 -20.51
CA GLU A 79 12.67 14.87 -21.85
C GLU A 79 11.88 13.56 -21.86
N PHE A 80 12.32 12.57 -21.07
CA PHE A 80 11.59 11.35 -20.82
C PHE A 80 10.17 11.64 -20.32
N LEU A 81 10.02 12.48 -19.29
CA LEU A 81 8.71 12.87 -18.79
C LEU A 81 7.89 13.65 -19.82
N SER A 82 8.52 14.53 -20.60
CA SER A 82 7.86 15.28 -21.68
C SER A 82 7.29 14.35 -22.75
N ILE A 83 8.08 13.38 -23.22
CA ILE A 83 7.66 12.37 -24.20
C ILE A 83 6.50 11.55 -23.65
N LEU A 84 6.57 11.10 -22.39
CA LEU A 84 5.49 10.34 -21.77
C LEU A 84 4.25 11.17 -21.48
N SER A 85 4.37 12.49 -21.34
CA SER A 85 3.24 13.41 -21.13
C SER A 85 2.55 13.81 -22.43
N ASP A 86 3.12 13.48 -23.58
CA ASP A 86 2.56 13.81 -24.89
C ASP A 86 1.23 13.06 -25.11
N LYS A 87 0.26 13.74 -25.74
CA LYS A 87 -1.08 13.18 -26.01
C LYS A 87 -1.04 12.09 -27.08
N GLU A 88 -0.11 12.22 -28.02
CA GLU A 88 0.11 11.28 -29.12
C GLU A 88 1.02 10.12 -28.73
N THR A 89 1.69 10.20 -27.57
CA THR A 89 2.29 9.03 -26.94
C THR A 89 1.19 8.10 -26.42
N LYS A 90 1.22 6.83 -26.83
CA LYS A 90 0.21 5.83 -26.47
C LYS A 90 0.86 4.69 -25.71
N ILE A 91 0.38 4.39 -24.51
CA ILE A 91 0.92 3.33 -23.64
C ILE A 91 -0.10 2.19 -23.52
N LYS A 92 0.34 0.95 -23.78
CA LYS A 92 -0.46 -0.27 -23.64
C LYS A 92 -0.45 -0.70 -22.17
N ARG A 93 -1.50 -0.34 -21.44
CA ARG A 93 -1.69 -0.76 -20.05
C ARG A 93 -2.44 -2.08 -20.01
N TRP A 94 -2.41 -2.71 -18.85
CA TRP A 94 -3.11 -3.96 -18.60
C TRP A 94 -4.04 -3.81 -17.41
N LYS A 95 -5.28 -4.25 -17.57
CA LYS A 95 -6.31 -4.26 -16.52
C LYS A 95 -6.61 -5.71 -16.15
N ASN A 96 -6.76 -5.94 -14.85
CA ASN A 96 -7.25 -7.21 -14.31
C ASN A 96 -8.76 -7.11 -14.10
N ILE A 97 -9.49 -8.12 -14.59
CA ILE A 97 -10.93 -8.27 -14.43
C ILE A 97 -11.15 -9.65 -13.81
N LYS A 98 -11.83 -9.71 -12.68
CA LYS A 98 -12.13 -10.95 -11.97
C LYS A 98 -13.62 -11.24 -12.05
N PHE A 99 -13.96 -12.48 -12.37
CA PHE A 99 -15.35 -12.96 -12.41
C PHE A 99 -15.36 -14.48 -12.25
N ASN A 100 -16.54 -15.05 -12.01
CA ASN A 100 -16.73 -16.49 -11.92
C ASN A 100 -17.35 -17.01 -13.22
N ASP A 101 -16.88 -18.16 -13.69
CA ASP A 101 -17.44 -18.91 -14.83
C ASP A 101 -17.84 -20.31 -14.33
N GLY A 102 -19.10 -20.47 -13.92
CA GLY A 102 -19.52 -21.63 -13.14
C GLY A 102 -18.84 -21.63 -11.76
N GLU A 103 -18.12 -22.71 -11.44
CA GLU A 103 -17.33 -22.82 -10.21
C GLU A 103 -15.89 -22.27 -10.36
N ASP A 104 -15.45 -22.00 -11.59
CA ASP A 104 -14.11 -21.53 -11.87
C ASP A 104 -13.97 -20.03 -11.56
N LYS A 105 -12.87 -19.67 -10.88
CA LYS A 105 -12.52 -18.26 -10.65
C LYS A 105 -11.59 -17.78 -11.77
N VAL A 106 -12.07 -16.87 -12.61
CA VAL A 106 -11.34 -16.35 -13.76
C VAL A 106 -10.77 -14.97 -13.43
N SER A 107 -9.45 -14.82 -13.57
CA SER A 107 -8.74 -13.54 -13.59
C SER A 107 -8.23 -13.27 -15.00
N LEU A 108 -8.82 -12.26 -15.64
CA LEU A 108 -8.58 -11.89 -17.02
C LEU A 108 -7.74 -10.61 -17.11
N PHE A 109 -6.65 -10.67 -17.87
CA PHE A 109 -5.74 -9.56 -18.10
C PHE A 109 -5.88 -9.07 -19.54
N THR A 110 -6.49 -7.90 -19.71
CA THR A 110 -6.72 -7.31 -21.03
C THR A 110 -6.00 -5.99 -21.18
N SER A 111 -5.56 -5.71 -22.42
CA SER A 111 -4.86 -4.48 -22.72
C SER A 111 -5.79 -3.30 -23.01
N VAL A 112 -5.39 -2.12 -22.55
CA VAL A 112 -6.08 -0.85 -22.78
C VAL A 112 -5.03 0.19 -23.14
N VAL A 113 -5.14 0.73 -24.35
CA VAL A 113 -4.27 1.82 -24.81
C VAL A 113 -4.70 3.11 -24.12
N THR A 114 -3.76 3.77 -23.45
CA THR A 114 -4.01 5.03 -22.75
C THR A 114 -3.05 6.10 -23.27
N PRO A 115 -3.56 7.30 -23.62
CA PRO A 115 -2.72 8.46 -23.94
C PRO A 115 -1.75 8.83 -22.81
N GLY A 116 -0.55 9.26 -23.17
CA GLY A 116 0.51 9.64 -22.25
C GLY A 116 0.12 10.78 -21.32
N ASN A 117 -0.50 11.82 -21.87
CA ASN A 117 -1.05 12.92 -21.08
C ASN A 117 -2.08 12.49 -20.03
N LYS A 118 -2.80 11.35 -20.23
CA LYS A 118 -3.70 10.78 -19.22
C LYS A 118 -2.95 9.92 -18.21
N ILE A 119 -1.86 9.25 -18.59
CA ILE A 119 -0.99 8.50 -17.68
C ILE A 119 -0.34 9.41 -16.65
N MET A 120 0.14 10.56 -17.11
CA MET A 120 0.85 11.54 -16.28
C MET A 120 -0.07 12.39 -15.40
N ARG A 121 -1.39 12.28 -15.60
CA ARG A 121 -2.38 12.93 -14.73
C ARG A 121 -2.56 12.13 -13.43
N PRO A 122 -2.53 12.80 -12.27
CA PRO A 122 -2.91 12.18 -11.02
C PRO A 122 -4.33 11.61 -11.09
N GLY A 123 -4.54 10.50 -10.42
CA GLY A 123 -5.87 10.00 -10.10
C GLY A 123 -6.46 8.94 -11.03
N LEU A 124 -5.62 8.26 -11.81
CA LEU A 124 -6.03 7.08 -12.57
C LEU A 124 -6.45 5.88 -11.70
N LYS A 125 -5.78 5.69 -10.55
CA LYS A 125 -6.11 4.64 -9.57
C LYS A 125 -6.99 5.19 -8.45
N PHE A 126 -6.57 6.30 -7.84
CA PHE A 126 -7.34 7.00 -6.82
C PHE A 126 -8.06 8.18 -7.46
N LYS A 127 -9.35 8.05 -7.72
CA LYS A 127 -10.10 8.96 -8.60
C LYS A 127 -10.09 10.41 -8.09
N VAL A 128 -9.30 11.27 -8.74
CA VAL A 128 -9.27 12.73 -8.46
C VAL A 128 -10.37 13.46 -9.25
N GLU A 129 -10.61 13.06 -10.50
CA GLU A 129 -11.68 13.58 -11.36
C GLU A 129 -12.95 12.68 -11.27
N GLY A 130 -13.24 12.16 -10.08
CA GLY A 130 -14.35 11.24 -9.82
C GLY A 130 -15.61 11.90 -9.28
N THR A 131 -16.52 11.08 -8.76
CA THR A 131 -17.67 11.51 -7.96
C THR A 131 -17.19 12.23 -6.68
N PRO A 132 -18.02 13.07 -6.04
CA PRO A 132 -17.63 13.72 -4.78
C PRO A 132 -17.17 12.73 -3.70
N LEU A 133 -17.80 11.56 -3.62
CA LEU A 133 -17.43 10.48 -2.69
C LEU A 133 -16.04 9.92 -2.98
N GLU A 134 -15.70 9.69 -4.25
CA GLU A 134 -14.38 9.20 -4.64
C GLU A 134 -13.26 10.20 -4.30
N ARG A 135 -13.53 11.50 -4.46
CA ARG A 135 -12.58 12.57 -4.07
C ARG A 135 -12.39 12.62 -2.56
N LEU A 136 -13.47 12.45 -1.80
CA LEU A 136 -13.42 12.37 -0.34
C LEU A 136 -12.65 11.12 0.13
N ASP A 137 -12.86 9.97 -0.51
CA ASP A 137 -12.11 8.74 -0.21
C ASP A 137 -10.61 8.92 -0.47
N PHE A 138 -10.24 9.58 -1.57
CA PHE A 138 -8.84 9.91 -1.85
C PHE A 138 -8.26 10.89 -0.83
N LEU A 139 -8.98 11.96 -0.48
CA LEU A 139 -8.56 12.91 0.55
C LEU A 139 -8.39 12.21 1.91
N SER A 140 -9.31 11.31 2.25
CA SER A 140 -9.28 10.49 3.45
C SER A 140 -8.02 9.61 3.50
N LEU A 141 -7.66 8.98 2.38
CA LEU A 141 -6.40 8.23 2.26
C LEU A 141 -5.18 9.13 2.44
N MET A 142 -5.15 10.31 1.81
CA MET A 142 -4.02 11.25 1.92
C MET A 142 -3.84 11.73 3.36
N LEU A 143 -4.95 12.08 4.04
CA LEU A 143 -4.95 12.44 5.45
C LEU A 143 -4.40 11.29 6.30
N ALA A 144 -4.93 10.08 6.13
CA ALA A 144 -4.47 8.90 6.85
C ALA A 144 -2.97 8.63 6.65
N LEU A 145 -2.47 8.75 5.41
CA LEU A 145 -1.06 8.53 5.12
C LEU A 145 -0.17 9.60 5.75
N PHE A 146 -0.50 10.88 5.55
CA PHE A 146 0.29 12.00 6.07
C PHE A 146 0.30 12.01 7.61
N LEU A 147 -0.88 12.00 8.21
CA LEU A 147 -1.06 12.03 9.66
C LEU A 147 -0.58 10.73 10.33
N GLY A 148 -0.77 9.60 9.66
CA GLY A 148 -0.29 8.30 10.15
C GLY A 148 1.24 8.26 10.23
N THR A 149 1.96 8.74 9.21
CA THR A 149 3.45 8.77 9.25
C THR A 149 3.99 9.55 10.45
N ALA A 150 3.37 10.67 10.80
CA ALA A 150 3.80 11.52 11.91
C ALA A 150 3.52 10.89 13.29
N ALA A 151 2.54 9.99 13.39
CA ALA A 151 2.06 9.42 14.65
C ALA A 151 2.69 8.06 15.01
N LEU A 152 3.70 7.61 14.26
CA LEU A 152 4.32 6.31 14.45
C LEU A 152 5.37 6.33 15.58
N PRO A 153 5.15 5.62 16.71
CA PRO A 153 6.03 5.70 17.87
C PRO A 153 7.47 5.26 17.58
N HIS A 154 7.66 4.31 16.66
CA HIS A 154 8.99 3.80 16.29
C HIS A 154 9.91 4.85 15.65
N ILE A 155 9.36 5.94 15.10
CA ILE A 155 10.12 7.08 14.61
C ILE A 155 10.41 8.03 15.76
N LEU A 156 9.42 8.30 16.61
CA LEU A 156 9.52 9.24 17.72
C LEU A 156 10.62 8.85 18.72
N ILE A 157 10.70 7.56 19.06
CA ILE A 157 11.73 7.06 20.00
C ILE A 157 13.16 7.30 19.51
N ARG A 158 13.38 7.38 18.19
CA ARG A 158 14.71 7.64 17.62
C ARG A 158 15.14 9.10 17.77
N TYR A 159 14.19 10.03 17.92
CA TYR A 159 14.53 11.41 18.24
C TYR A 159 14.99 11.56 19.69
N TYR A 160 14.63 10.65 20.59
CA TYR A 160 15.10 10.69 21.98
C TYR A 160 16.51 10.14 22.15
N THR A 161 17.06 9.47 21.13
CA THR A 161 18.45 8.98 21.14
C THR A 161 19.45 9.99 20.57
N VAL A 162 19.00 11.15 20.09
CA VAL A 162 19.91 12.19 19.59
C VAL A 162 20.36 13.13 20.72
N PRO A 163 21.61 13.63 20.72
CA PRO A 163 22.15 14.39 21.85
C PRO A 163 21.49 15.76 22.04
N THR A 164 21.09 16.42 20.95
CA THR A 164 20.53 17.78 21.00
C THR A 164 19.27 17.94 20.15
N PRO A 165 18.36 18.87 20.50
CA PRO A 165 17.20 19.21 19.67
C PRO A 165 17.58 19.76 18.28
N ALA A 166 18.75 20.39 18.16
CA ALA A 166 19.24 20.88 16.87
C ALA A 166 19.60 19.73 15.93
N ASP A 167 20.25 18.69 16.46
CA ASP A 167 20.58 17.47 15.72
C ASP A 167 19.33 16.69 15.32
N ALA A 168 18.31 16.66 16.18
CA ALA A 168 17.01 16.08 15.85
C ALA A 168 16.41 16.72 14.58
N ARG A 169 16.36 18.06 14.53
CA ARG A 169 15.84 18.80 13.36
C ARG A 169 16.66 18.55 12.10
N LYS A 170 17.99 18.54 12.21
CA LYS A 170 18.87 18.25 11.07
C LYS A 170 18.63 16.83 10.54
N SER A 171 18.49 15.85 11.44
CA SER A 171 18.15 14.47 11.08
C SER A 171 16.80 14.38 10.37
N THR A 172 15.78 15.11 10.86
CA THR A 172 14.47 15.20 10.18
C THR A 172 14.58 15.77 8.77
N ILE A 173 15.36 16.82 8.56
CA ILE A 173 15.55 17.42 7.23
C ILE A 173 16.19 16.43 6.26
N VAL A 174 17.25 15.74 6.70
CA VAL A 174 17.92 14.71 5.87
C VAL A 174 16.96 13.57 5.55
N ALA A 175 16.17 13.12 6.53
CA ALA A 175 15.17 12.09 6.32
C ALA A 175 14.09 12.52 5.30
N ILE A 176 13.54 13.74 5.43
CA ILE A 176 12.55 14.27 4.49
C ILE A 176 13.14 14.39 3.08
N ALA A 177 14.38 14.88 2.95
CA ALA A 177 15.06 15.00 1.66
C ALA A 177 15.28 13.62 1.00
N ALA A 178 15.72 12.62 1.78
CA ALA A 178 15.91 11.25 1.30
C ALA A 178 14.59 10.60 0.88
N ILE A 179 13.52 10.78 1.65
CA ILE A 179 12.17 10.31 1.32
C ILE A 179 11.65 10.99 0.05
N GLY A 180 11.81 12.30 -0.08
CA GLY A 180 11.42 13.05 -1.27
C GLY A 180 12.16 12.57 -2.52
N PHE A 181 13.48 12.41 -2.42
CA PHE A 181 14.31 11.85 -3.49
C PHE A 181 13.86 10.43 -3.88
N PHE A 182 13.60 9.58 -2.88
CA PHE A 182 13.08 8.23 -3.12
C PHE A 182 11.75 8.26 -3.88
N TYR A 183 10.79 9.09 -3.49
CA TYR A 183 9.50 9.18 -4.20
C TYR A 183 9.66 9.63 -5.66
N ILE A 184 10.54 10.60 -5.92
CA ILE A 184 10.88 10.99 -7.29
C ILE A 184 11.47 9.81 -8.07
N MET A 185 12.42 9.07 -7.48
CA MET A 185 13.03 7.91 -8.10
C MET A 185 12.00 6.79 -8.40
N THR A 186 11.09 6.51 -7.46
CA THR A 186 10.05 5.47 -7.66
C THR A 186 9.11 5.80 -8.82
N MET A 187 8.84 7.09 -9.07
CA MET A 187 8.06 7.52 -10.24
C MET A 187 8.78 7.13 -11.54
N TYR A 188 10.08 7.41 -11.67
CA TYR A 188 10.85 7.01 -12.86
C TYR A 188 10.92 5.49 -13.00
N MET A 189 11.11 4.75 -11.91
CA MET A 189 11.15 3.28 -11.94
C MET A 189 9.79 2.69 -12.37
N GLY A 190 8.68 3.25 -11.89
CA GLY A 190 7.33 2.83 -12.26
C GLY A 190 6.95 3.15 -13.71
N LEU A 191 7.37 4.32 -14.21
CA LEU A 191 7.19 4.69 -15.63
C LEU A 191 8.10 3.85 -16.54
N GLY A 192 9.35 3.62 -16.14
CA GLY A 192 10.30 2.76 -16.85
C GLY A 192 9.79 1.33 -16.95
N SER A 193 9.32 0.74 -15.85
CA SER A 193 8.75 -0.61 -15.88
C SER A 193 7.55 -0.72 -16.82
N MET A 194 6.71 0.33 -16.89
CA MET A 194 5.53 0.39 -17.73
C MET A 194 5.82 0.38 -19.23
N ILE A 195 6.99 0.88 -19.66
CA ILE A 195 7.34 0.95 -21.08
C ILE A 195 8.30 -0.15 -21.53
N SER A 196 8.97 -0.83 -20.60
CA SER A 196 10.02 -1.82 -20.88
C SER A 196 9.53 -3.28 -20.97
N SER A 197 8.21 -3.54 -20.96
CA SER A 197 7.60 -4.88 -21.02
C SER A 197 7.98 -5.79 -19.87
N VAL A 198 8.15 -5.22 -18.68
CA VAL A 198 8.60 -5.92 -17.46
C VAL A 198 7.55 -5.97 -16.35
N ILE A 199 6.35 -5.42 -16.55
CA ILE A 199 5.29 -5.47 -15.54
C ILE A 199 4.76 -6.90 -15.44
N ASN A 200 4.73 -7.45 -14.24
CA ASN A 200 4.01 -8.69 -13.97
C ASN A 200 2.51 -8.38 -13.78
N PRO A 201 1.60 -8.96 -14.59
CA PRO A 201 0.16 -8.74 -14.44
C PRO A 201 -0.42 -9.17 -13.07
N LEU A 202 0.19 -10.16 -12.41
CA LEU A 202 -0.26 -10.69 -11.12
C LEU A 202 0.14 -9.80 -9.94
N THR A 203 1.32 -9.17 -10.01
CA THR A 203 1.88 -8.42 -8.89
C THR A 203 2.59 -7.16 -9.36
N ASN A 204 2.26 -6.05 -8.70
CA ASN A 204 2.93 -4.77 -8.94
C ASN A 204 4.16 -4.56 -8.05
N ASN A 205 4.45 -5.48 -7.12
CA ASN A 205 5.55 -5.35 -6.14
C ASN A 205 6.93 -5.69 -6.72
N MET A 206 6.99 -6.29 -7.92
CA MET A 206 8.24 -6.69 -8.58
C MET A 206 8.72 -5.72 -9.66
N SER A 207 8.10 -4.55 -9.78
CA SER A 207 8.41 -3.59 -10.87
C SER A 207 9.89 -3.21 -10.93
N ALA A 208 10.52 -3.00 -9.76
CA ALA A 208 11.92 -2.57 -9.68
C ALA A 208 12.93 -3.68 -10.02
N PRO A 209 12.86 -4.89 -9.41
CA PRO A 209 13.71 -6.00 -9.82
C PRO A 209 13.51 -6.39 -11.29
N LEU A 210 12.26 -6.46 -11.78
CA LEU A 210 12.01 -6.85 -13.16
C LEU A 210 12.54 -5.81 -14.17
N LEU A 211 12.46 -4.52 -13.84
CA LEU A 211 13.12 -3.48 -14.61
C LEU A 211 14.66 -3.62 -14.57
N ALA A 212 15.26 -3.93 -13.43
CA ALA A 212 16.69 -4.20 -13.36
C ALA A 212 17.08 -5.41 -14.23
N ARG A 213 16.24 -6.45 -14.26
CA ARG A 213 16.44 -7.65 -15.09
C ARG A 213 16.43 -7.34 -16.58
N SER A 214 15.65 -6.38 -17.07
CA SER A 214 15.71 -5.99 -18.49
C SER A 214 17.04 -5.35 -18.90
N PHE A 215 17.83 -4.83 -17.95
CA PHE A 215 19.19 -4.36 -18.21
C PHE A 215 20.26 -5.45 -18.00
N GLY A 216 19.92 -6.56 -17.36
CA GLY A 216 20.80 -7.71 -17.18
C GLY A 216 20.64 -8.41 -15.83
N THR A 217 20.98 -9.69 -15.80
CA THR A 217 20.88 -10.54 -14.59
C THR A 217 21.74 -10.04 -13.44
N PHE A 218 22.88 -9.40 -13.72
CA PHE A 218 23.75 -8.83 -12.69
C PHE A 218 23.07 -7.68 -11.92
N LEU A 219 22.43 -6.75 -12.62
CA LEU A 219 21.68 -5.66 -11.99
C LEU A 219 20.48 -6.19 -11.22
N PHE A 220 19.78 -7.20 -11.77
CA PHE A 220 18.72 -7.90 -11.05
C PHE A 220 19.21 -8.50 -9.73
N ALA A 221 20.36 -9.17 -9.73
CA ALA A 221 20.95 -9.77 -8.52
C ALA A 221 21.31 -8.70 -7.48
N ILE A 222 21.95 -7.58 -7.89
CA ILE A 222 22.29 -6.48 -6.99
C ILE A 222 21.04 -5.87 -6.36
N ILE A 223 20.05 -5.49 -7.18
CA ILE A 223 18.82 -4.85 -6.68
C ILE A 223 18.04 -5.81 -5.78
N SER A 224 18.00 -7.11 -6.11
CA SER A 224 17.36 -8.12 -5.28
C SER A 224 18.09 -8.32 -3.95
N ALA A 225 19.42 -8.33 -3.94
CA ALA A 225 20.22 -8.44 -2.73
C ALA A 225 20.04 -7.21 -1.82
N ILE A 226 20.03 -5.99 -2.38
CA ILE A 226 19.76 -4.76 -1.64
C ILE A 226 18.32 -4.78 -1.08
N ALA A 227 17.34 -5.18 -1.88
CA ALA A 227 15.96 -5.30 -1.42
C ALA A 227 15.84 -6.31 -0.26
N PHE A 228 16.50 -7.46 -0.35
CA PHE A 228 16.52 -8.45 0.71
C PHE A 228 17.20 -7.94 1.98
N ALA A 229 18.39 -7.34 1.86
CA ALA A 229 19.13 -6.78 2.98
C ALA A 229 18.37 -5.65 3.69
N THR A 230 17.70 -4.78 2.94
CA THR A 230 16.90 -3.67 3.50
C THR A 230 15.63 -4.17 4.20
N VAL A 231 14.95 -5.20 3.67
CA VAL A 231 13.83 -5.86 4.36
C VAL A 231 14.31 -6.46 5.67
N LEU A 232 15.42 -7.20 5.68
CA LEU A 232 15.95 -7.81 6.90
C LEU A 232 16.32 -6.77 7.96
N GLY A 233 16.94 -5.67 7.54
CA GLY A 233 17.31 -4.56 8.41
C GLY A 233 16.09 -3.85 9.03
N THR A 234 15.08 -3.55 8.22
CA THR A 234 13.85 -2.88 8.69
C THR A 234 13.00 -3.78 9.59
N VAL A 235 12.84 -5.05 9.23
CA VAL A 235 12.14 -6.06 10.04
C VAL A 235 12.81 -6.20 11.41
N SER A 236 14.13 -6.34 11.46
CA SER A 236 14.88 -6.41 12.72
C SER A 236 14.65 -5.18 13.60
N GLY A 237 14.70 -3.98 12.99
CA GLY A 237 14.46 -2.73 13.71
C GLY A 237 13.04 -2.61 14.27
N LEU A 238 12.02 -3.02 13.51
CA LEU A 238 10.63 -3.03 13.97
C LEU A 238 10.38 -4.08 15.06
N ILE A 239 10.98 -5.27 14.94
CA ILE A 239 10.88 -6.32 15.96
C ILE A 239 11.47 -5.85 17.29
N ILE A 240 12.63 -5.19 17.28
CA ILE A 240 13.24 -4.65 18.52
C ILE A 240 12.36 -3.56 19.13
N ALA A 241 11.80 -2.67 18.30
CA ALA A 241 10.88 -1.64 18.80
C ALA A 241 9.61 -2.24 19.43
N SER A 242 9.01 -3.24 18.76
CA SER A 242 7.86 -3.96 19.29
C SER A 242 8.18 -4.78 20.52
N SER A 243 9.34 -5.44 20.58
CA SER A 243 9.75 -6.19 21.77
C SER A 243 10.02 -5.28 22.96
N GLY A 244 10.58 -4.09 22.73
CA GLY A 244 10.76 -3.07 23.75
C GLY A 244 9.42 -2.61 24.33
N ALA A 245 8.43 -2.34 23.47
CA ALA A 245 7.07 -2.02 23.92
C ALA A 245 6.43 -3.17 24.71
N VAL A 246 6.57 -4.42 24.27
CA VAL A 246 6.03 -5.57 25.01
C VAL A 246 6.74 -5.76 26.36
N ALA A 247 8.07 -5.69 26.39
CA ALA A 247 8.83 -5.92 27.62
C ALA A 247 8.66 -4.78 28.64
N HIS A 248 8.71 -3.52 28.20
CA HIS A 248 8.65 -2.37 29.11
C HIS A 248 7.23 -1.86 29.36
N ASP A 249 6.38 -1.79 28.34
CA ASP A 249 5.03 -1.23 28.51
C ASP A 249 4.03 -2.29 28.99
N LEU A 250 4.10 -3.52 28.48
CA LEU A 250 3.20 -4.59 28.93
C LEU A 250 3.75 -5.34 30.15
N MET A 251 4.94 -5.95 30.05
CA MET A 251 5.42 -6.80 31.15
C MET A 251 5.83 -6.00 32.40
N ASP A 252 6.67 -4.98 32.24
CA ASP A 252 7.18 -4.18 33.38
C ASP A 252 6.09 -3.25 33.94
N ARG A 253 5.43 -2.45 33.07
CA ARG A 253 4.45 -1.44 33.52
C ARG A 253 3.01 -1.94 33.73
N LEU A 254 2.46 -2.74 32.82
CA LEU A 254 1.06 -3.17 32.89
C LEU A 254 0.86 -4.40 33.78
N PHE A 255 1.76 -5.38 33.68
CA PHE A 255 1.71 -6.62 34.46
C PHE A 255 2.58 -6.56 35.73
N GLU A 256 3.25 -5.43 35.98
CA GLU A 256 4.07 -5.17 37.18
C GLU A 256 5.09 -6.29 37.47
N MET A 257 5.66 -6.88 36.41
CA MET A 257 6.59 -8.00 36.54
C MET A 257 7.98 -7.49 36.96
N ASN A 258 8.30 -7.65 38.25
CA ASN A 258 9.60 -7.28 38.80
C ASN A 258 10.73 -8.21 38.32
N PHE A 259 11.33 -7.87 37.19
CA PHE A 259 12.47 -8.58 36.62
C PHE A 259 13.83 -7.96 37.02
N ASN A 260 14.81 -8.80 37.33
CA ASN A 260 16.21 -8.39 37.40
C ASN A 260 16.74 -8.04 35.98
N GLU A 261 17.83 -7.27 35.85
CA GLU A 261 18.39 -6.82 34.55
C GLU A 261 18.58 -7.96 33.55
N LYS A 262 19.13 -9.11 33.99
CA LYS A 262 19.28 -10.30 33.14
C LYS A 262 17.93 -10.84 32.65
N GLN A 263 16.91 -10.82 33.49
CA GLN A 263 15.55 -11.25 33.14
C GLN A 263 14.85 -10.22 32.23
N LYS A 264 15.13 -8.92 32.36
CA LYS A 264 14.65 -7.89 31.43
C LYS A 264 15.20 -8.09 30.03
N VAL A 265 16.49 -8.39 29.91
CA VAL A 265 17.09 -8.71 28.60
C VAL A 265 16.52 -10.01 28.02
N MET A 266 16.31 -11.03 28.85
CA MET A 266 15.74 -12.31 28.41
C MET A 266 14.28 -12.16 27.95
N SER A 267 13.45 -11.45 28.71
CA SER A 267 12.06 -11.18 28.34
C SER A 267 11.96 -10.37 27.05
N GLY A 268 12.82 -9.38 26.85
CA GLY A 268 12.94 -8.66 25.57
C GLY A 268 13.25 -9.59 24.38
N LYS A 269 14.20 -10.54 24.55
CA LYS A 269 14.52 -11.53 23.50
C LYS A 269 13.36 -12.48 23.20
N ILE A 270 12.67 -12.96 24.25
CA ILE A 270 11.49 -13.85 24.10
C ILE A 270 10.35 -13.09 23.42
N ALA A 271 10.11 -11.83 23.80
CA ALA A 271 9.12 -10.97 23.16
C ALA A 271 9.46 -10.74 21.69
N ALA A 272 10.72 -10.45 21.35
CA ALA A 272 11.17 -10.30 19.96
C ALA A 272 10.92 -11.56 19.13
N PHE A 273 11.24 -12.74 19.68
CA PHE A 273 10.99 -14.02 19.02
C PHE A 273 9.49 -14.27 18.80
N SER A 274 8.67 -14.03 19.83
CA SER A 274 7.22 -14.21 19.78
C SER A 274 6.55 -13.27 18.78
N VAL A 275 6.91 -11.98 18.79
CA VAL A 275 6.44 -10.99 17.81
C VAL A 275 6.85 -11.40 16.39
N GLY A 276 8.07 -11.91 16.21
CA GLY A 276 8.55 -12.42 14.93
C GLY A 276 7.71 -13.59 14.40
N ILE A 277 7.38 -14.57 15.25
CA ILE A 277 6.50 -15.70 14.88
C ILE A 277 5.12 -15.19 14.45
N VAL A 278 4.52 -14.31 15.24
CA VAL A 278 3.20 -13.73 14.92
C VAL A 278 3.25 -12.97 13.59
N ALA A 279 4.29 -12.18 13.35
CA ALA A 279 4.47 -11.45 12.10
C ALA A 279 4.61 -12.39 10.89
N ILE A 280 5.34 -13.50 11.02
CA ILE A 280 5.47 -14.52 9.96
C ILE A 280 4.11 -15.17 9.66
N ILE A 281 3.37 -15.58 10.69
CA ILE A 281 2.05 -16.20 10.53
C ILE A 281 1.09 -15.25 9.82
N LEU A 282 1.02 -13.98 10.26
CA LEU A 282 0.19 -12.96 9.62
C LEU A 282 0.63 -12.69 8.18
N GLY A 283 1.94 -12.67 7.91
CA GLY A 283 2.48 -12.51 6.56
C GLY A 283 2.05 -13.63 5.61
N ILE A 284 2.07 -14.89 6.08
CA ILE A 284 1.59 -16.05 5.31
C ILE A 284 0.09 -15.96 5.07
N LEU A 285 -0.69 -15.63 6.11
CA LEU A 285 -2.15 -15.50 6.03
C LEU A 285 -2.58 -14.44 5.01
N PHE A 286 -1.81 -13.35 4.89
CA PHE A 286 -2.13 -12.22 4.01
C PHE A 286 -1.30 -12.18 2.71
N ARG A 287 -0.62 -13.27 2.31
CA ARG A 287 0.27 -13.32 1.12
C ARG A 287 -0.36 -12.89 -0.20
N GLY A 288 -1.69 -13.00 -0.33
CA GLY A 288 -2.46 -12.61 -1.53
C GLY A 288 -2.94 -11.16 -1.54
N MET A 289 -2.70 -10.39 -0.47
CA MET A 289 -3.17 -9.02 -0.35
C MET A 289 -2.18 -8.02 -0.95
N ASN A 290 -2.71 -6.99 -1.61
CA ASN A 290 -1.88 -5.89 -2.07
C ASN A 290 -1.26 -5.16 -0.88
N VAL A 291 0.06 -5.03 -0.87
CA VAL A 291 0.80 -4.40 0.23
C VAL A 291 0.39 -2.94 0.43
N SER A 292 0.10 -2.19 -0.65
CA SER A 292 -0.38 -0.81 -0.53
C SER A 292 -1.72 -0.71 0.20
N PHE A 293 -2.57 -1.73 0.09
CA PHE A 293 -3.85 -1.77 0.81
C PHE A 293 -3.64 -2.04 2.32
N LEU A 294 -2.80 -3.02 2.66
CA LEU A 294 -2.44 -3.31 4.06
C LEU A 294 -1.81 -2.09 4.75
N VAL A 295 -0.89 -1.42 4.03
CA VAL A 295 -0.28 -0.17 4.48
C VAL A 295 -1.34 0.91 4.69
N GLY A 296 -2.26 1.12 3.75
CA GLY A 296 -3.35 2.09 3.91
C GLY A 296 -4.15 1.90 5.19
N ILE A 297 -4.51 0.65 5.52
CA ILE A 297 -5.22 0.31 6.76
C ILE A 297 -4.38 0.62 7.98
N ALA A 298 -3.13 0.17 8.03
CA ALA A 298 -2.24 0.38 9.17
C ALA A 298 -2.03 1.87 9.47
N PHE A 299 -1.83 2.68 8.42
CA PHE A 299 -1.67 4.13 8.55
C PHE A 299 -2.96 4.81 9.00
N ALA A 300 -4.12 4.39 8.50
CA ALA A 300 -5.39 4.97 8.92
C ALA A 300 -5.70 4.68 10.40
N VAL A 301 -5.41 3.47 10.88
CA VAL A 301 -5.52 3.13 12.31
C VAL A 301 -4.54 3.95 13.14
N ALA A 302 -3.27 4.03 12.72
CA ALA A 302 -2.25 4.82 13.42
C ALA A 302 -2.62 6.32 13.51
N ALA A 303 -3.09 6.90 12.40
CA ALA A 303 -3.52 8.29 12.34
C ALA A 303 -4.72 8.57 13.26
N SER A 304 -5.63 7.60 13.41
CA SER A 304 -6.86 7.76 14.21
C SER A 304 -6.61 7.52 15.70
N ALA A 305 -5.75 6.57 16.05
CA ALA A 305 -5.48 6.20 17.43
C ALA A 305 -4.42 7.09 18.09
N ASN A 306 -3.28 7.27 17.43
CA ASN A 306 -2.08 7.83 18.06
C ASN A 306 -1.98 9.34 17.90
N LEU A 307 -2.30 9.86 16.70
CA LEU A 307 -2.08 11.27 16.40
C LEU A 307 -2.84 12.21 17.36
N PRO A 308 -4.15 12.02 17.61
CA PRO A 308 -4.91 12.94 18.45
C PRO A 308 -4.34 12.99 19.87
N SER A 309 -3.99 11.83 20.41
CA SER A 309 -3.36 11.67 21.72
C SER A 309 -2.04 12.42 21.81
N ILE A 310 -1.13 12.24 20.85
CA ILE A 310 0.20 12.88 20.84
C ILE A 310 0.06 14.40 20.71
N ILE A 311 -0.74 14.89 19.77
CA ILE A 311 -0.92 16.33 19.54
C ILE A 311 -1.56 17.00 20.76
N MET A 312 -2.63 16.42 21.30
CA MET A 312 -3.34 17.05 22.41
C MET A 312 -2.51 17.00 23.70
N LEU A 313 -1.73 15.95 23.93
CA LEU A 313 -0.80 15.89 25.05
C LEU A 313 0.25 17.01 24.99
N LEU A 314 0.76 17.33 23.80
CA LEU A 314 1.79 18.37 23.62
C LEU A 314 1.24 19.80 23.62
N PHE A 315 0.09 20.02 22.98
CA PHE A 315 -0.42 21.38 22.70
C PHE A 315 -1.64 21.78 23.53
N TRP A 316 -2.32 20.86 24.19
CA TRP A 316 -3.53 21.16 24.95
C TRP A 316 -3.37 20.80 26.43
N LYS A 317 -3.26 21.84 27.27
CA LYS A 317 -3.05 21.70 28.73
C LYS A 317 -4.16 20.95 29.47
N LYS A 318 -5.30 20.77 28.82
CA LYS A 318 -6.54 20.22 29.36
C LYS A 318 -6.69 18.71 29.07
N THR A 319 -5.70 18.10 28.44
CA THR A 319 -5.65 16.67 28.12
C THR A 319 -5.56 15.82 29.38
N THR A 320 -6.34 14.74 29.44
CA THR A 320 -6.37 13.82 30.59
C THR A 320 -6.05 12.39 30.14
N ALA A 321 -5.54 11.55 31.06
CA ALA A 321 -5.26 10.15 30.77
C ALA A 321 -6.52 9.38 30.31
N LYS A 322 -7.68 9.63 30.94
CA LYS A 322 -8.97 9.04 30.55
C LYS A 322 -9.40 9.49 29.15
N GLY A 323 -9.19 10.76 28.80
CA GLY A 323 -9.47 11.28 27.46
C GLY A 323 -8.57 10.68 26.37
N ILE A 324 -7.28 10.49 26.67
CA ILE A 324 -6.35 9.80 25.77
C ILE A 324 -6.79 8.36 25.54
N ALA A 325 -7.08 7.61 26.61
CA ALA A 325 -7.52 6.22 26.50
C ALA A 325 -8.80 6.10 25.65
N ALA A 326 -9.81 6.94 25.92
CA ALA A 326 -11.05 6.96 25.15
C ALA A 326 -10.82 7.32 23.67
N SER A 327 -9.96 8.30 23.38
CA SER A 327 -9.59 8.68 22.02
C SER A 327 -8.94 7.54 21.25
N ILE A 328 -7.96 6.84 21.85
CA ILE A 328 -7.31 5.68 21.24
C ILE A 328 -8.35 4.60 20.93
N THR A 329 -9.19 4.24 21.90
CA THR A 329 -10.21 3.21 21.73
C THR A 329 -11.21 3.56 20.63
N VAL A 330 -11.78 4.77 20.65
CA VAL A 330 -12.74 5.21 19.63
C VAL A 330 -12.07 5.33 18.26
N GLY A 331 -10.83 5.84 18.20
CA GLY A 331 -10.07 5.94 16.96
C GLY A 331 -9.83 4.57 16.30
N ILE A 332 -9.45 3.56 17.09
CA ILE A 332 -9.26 2.18 16.59
C ILE A 332 -10.60 1.60 16.13
N ILE A 333 -11.64 1.64 16.98
CA ILE A 333 -12.95 1.05 16.67
C ILE A 333 -13.56 1.71 15.43
N ALA A 334 -13.51 3.04 15.33
CA ALA A 334 -14.03 3.76 14.18
C ALA A 334 -13.25 3.44 12.90
N ALA A 335 -11.91 3.47 12.96
CA ALA A 335 -11.10 3.17 11.78
C ALA A 335 -11.33 1.74 11.28
N VAL A 336 -11.24 0.75 12.17
CA VAL A 336 -11.46 -0.66 11.82
C VAL A 336 -12.91 -0.90 11.40
N GLY A 337 -13.88 -0.35 12.11
CA GLY A 337 -15.30 -0.48 11.79
C GLY A 337 -15.64 0.05 10.40
N ILE A 338 -15.16 1.25 10.07
CA ILE A 338 -15.36 1.82 8.73
C ILE A 338 -14.70 0.96 7.65
N ILE A 339 -13.49 0.46 7.89
CA ILE A 339 -12.79 -0.41 6.93
C ILE A 339 -13.58 -1.72 6.72
N MET A 340 -14.03 -2.37 7.79
CA MET A 340 -14.84 -3.59 7.70
C MET A 340 -16.17 -3.36 6.95
N LEU A 341 -16.75 -2.17 7.07
CA LEU A 341 -18.00 -1.79 6.41
C LEU A 341 -17.81 -1.17 5.02
N SER A 342 -16.59 -1.16 4.50
CA SER A 342 -16.24 -0.52 3.22
C SER A 342 -16.54 -1.38 1.99
N PRO A 343 -16.69 -0.76 0.80
CA PRO A 343 -16.88 -1.48 -0.47
C PRO A 343 -15.75 -2.48 -0.77
N SER A 344 -14.51 -2.11 -0.43
CA SER A 344 -13.34 -2.97 -0.62
C SER A 344 -13.36 -4.25 0.20
N MET A 345 -13.97 -4.22 1.40
CA MET A 345 -14.15 -5.40 2.24
C MET A 345 -15.38 -6.21 1.84
N TYR A 346 -16.47 -5.56 1.42
CA TYR A 346 -17.65 -6.24 0.88
C TYR A 346 -17.31 -7.10 -0.34
N THR A 347 -16.49 -6.58 -1.25
CA THR A 347 -15.94 -7.36 -2.38
C THR A 347 -15.28 -8.67 -1.92
N ARG A 348 -14.62 -8.65 -0.76
CA ARG A 348 -13.90 -9.80 -0.20
C ARG A 348 -14.81 -10.75 0.58
N TYR A 349 -15.89 -10.24 1.13
CA TYR A 349 -16.96 -11.04 1.72
C TYR A 349 -17.83 -11.73 0.67
N GLY A 350 -17.66 -11.39 -0.63
CA GLY A 350 -18.50 -11.87 -1.72
C GLY A 350 -19.82 -11.10 -1.84
N LEU A 351 -19.92 -9.92 -1.22
CA LEU A 351 -21.08 -9.04 -1.27
C LEU A 351 -20.89 -7.94 -2.33
N ASP A 352 -21.99 -7.37 -2.79
CA ASP A 352 -21.96 -6.24 -3.72
C ASP A 352 -21.31 -5.00 -3.06
N PRO A 353 -20.23 -4.44 -3.61
CA PRO A 353 -19.60 -3.23 -3.09
C PRO A 353 -20.55 -2.02 -3.05
N ALA A 354 -21.58 -1.99 -3.91
CA ALA A 354 -22.56 -0.90 -3.96
C ALA A 354 -23.51 -0.90 -2.73
N THR A 355 -23.67 -2.05 -2.06
CA THR A 355 -24.50 -2.18 -0.85
C THR A 355 -23.72 -1.95 0.44
N ALA A 356 -22.46 -1.49 0.35
CA ALA A 356 -21.66 -1.20 1.53
C ALA A 356 -22.31 -0.10 2.38
N ILE A 357 -22.43 -0.36 3.69
CA ILE A 357 -23.04 0.57 4.66
C ILE A 357 -22.32 1.92 4.65
N ILE A 358 -20.99 1.89 4.51
CA ILE A 358 -20.17 3.11 4.45
C ILE A 358 -19.53 3.17 3.06
N PRO A 359 -19.86 4.18 2.24
CA PRO A 359 -19.36 4.27 0.85
C PRO A 359 -17.92 4.83 0.77
N LEU A 360 -17.08 4.56 1.77
CA LEU A 360 -15.68 4.99 1.85
C LEU A 360 -14.79 3.79 2.13
N ASN A 361 -13.67 3.68 1.43
CA ASN A 361 -12.66 2.65 1.71
C ASN A 361 -11.67 3.09 2.78
N ASN A 362 -11.43 4.40 2.87
CA ASN A 362 -10.45 4.98 3.76
C ASN A 362 -11.16 5.72 4.88
N PRO A 363 -10.87 5.41 6.16
CA PRO A 363 -11.64 5.94 7.28
C PRO A 363 -11.15 7.31 7.77
N GLY A 364 -9.94 7.74 7.36
CA GLY A 364 -9.21 8.87 7.94
C GLY A 364 -10.00 10.17 8.10
N ILE A 365 -10.86 10.51 7.13
CA ILE A 365 -11.68 11.73 7.19
C ILE A 365 -12.74 11.71 8.30
N ILE A 366 -13.16 10.52 8.77
CA ILE A 366 -14.15 10.35 9.82
C ILE A 366 -13.47 9.95 11.13
N SER A 367 -12.63 8.92 11.09
CA SER A 367 -12.04 8.32 12.30
C SER A 367 -11.06 9.25 13.02
N ILE A 368 -10.31 10.08 12.27
CA ILE A 368 -9.36 11.03 12.88
C ILE A 368 -10.11 12.15 13.63
N PRO A 369 -11.05 12.91 13.01
CA PRO A 369 -11.82 13.92 13.74
C PRO A 369 -12.61 13.34 14.91
N LEU A 370 -13.22 12.16 14.74
CA LEU A 370 -13.99 11.52 15.81
C LEU A 370 -13.12 11.22 17.04
N SER A 371 -11.87 10.78 16.82
CA SER A 371 -10.92 10.54 17.89
C SER A 371 -10.51 11.85 18.60
N PHE A 372 -10.26 12.93 17.85
CA PHE A 372 -10.00 14.26 18.42
C PHE A 372 -11.19 14.77 19.26
N ILE A 373 -12.41 14.67 18.73
CA ILE A 373 -13.63 15.10 19.42
C ILE A 373 -13.81 14.31 20.70
N THR A 374 -13.64 12.99 20.65
CA THR A 374 -13.72 12.11 21.81
C THR A 374 -12.72 12.51 22.89
N LEU A 375 -11.46 12.77 22.49
CA LEU A 375 -10.42 13.22 23.41
C LEU A 375 -10.84 14.51 24.13
N VAL A 376 -11.32 15.49 23.36
CA VAL A 376 -11.75 16.79 23.89
C VAL A 376 -12.89 16.63 24.87
N ILE A 377 -13.96 15.94 24.46
CA ILE A 377 -15.17 15.74 25.27
C ILE A 377 -14.80 15.03 26.57
N VAL A 378 -14.17 13.87 26.50
CA VAL A 378 -13.85 13.07 27.68
C VAL A 378 -12.89 13.83 28.59
N SER A 379 -11.88 14.51 28.03
CA SER A 379 -10.94 15.28 28.85
C SER A 379 -11.57 16.46 29.57
N LEU A 380 -12.57 17.12 28.98
CA LEU A 380 -13.33 18.16 29.66
C LEU A 380 -14.18 17.59 30.81
N PHE A 381 -14.77 16.41 30.62
CA PHE A 381 -15.55 15.73 31.67
C PHE A 381 -14.70 15.12 32.77
N THR A 382 -13.45 14.75 32.49
CA THR A 382 -12.57 14.07 33.46
C THR A 382 -11.47 14.99 34.01
N GLN A 383 -11.53 16.29 33.73
CA GLN A 383 -10.67 17.27 34.37
C GLN A 383 -10.95 17.28 35.88
N LYS A 384 -9.94 16.92 36.68
CA LYS A 384 -9.98 17.25 38.11
C LYS A 384 -9.96 18.78 38.22
N ASN A 385 -10.96 19.35 38.88
CA ASN A 385 -10.94 20.75 39.28
C ASN A 385 -9.71 20.97 40.18
N GLY A 386 -8.63 21.57 39.65
CA GLY A 386 -7.64 22.26 40.46
C GLY A 386 -6.26 21.66 40.69
N GLU A 387 -5.70 20.77 39.85
CA GLU A 387 -4.27 20.44 39.94
C GLU A 387 -3.47 20.99 38.76
N SER A 388 -2.85 22.14 39.02
CA SER A 388 -1.82 22.74 38.20
C SER A 388 -0.57 21.85 38.16
N LYS A 389 -0.16 21.50 36.93
CA LYS A 389 1.19 21.13 36.48
C LYS A 389 2.30 21.18 37.55
N GLU A 390 2.69 20.03 38.12
CA GLU A 390 4.05 19.95 38.71
C GLU A 390 4.72 18.57 38.78
N GLN A 391 4.11 17.45 38.33
CA GLN A 391 4.72 16.13 38.59
C GLN A 391 4.80 15.14 37.42
N GLN A 392 4.88 15.59 36.17
CA GLN A 392 5.09 14.65 35.03
C GLN A 392 6.10 15.14 34.01
N TYR A 393 7.27 15.58 34.47
CA TYR A 393 8.49 15.64 33.63
C TYR A 393 9.47 14.58 34.06
#